data_AF-A0A381ZA77-F1
#
_entry.id   AF-A0A381ZA77-F1
#
_cell.length_a   1.000
_cell.length_b   1.000
_cell.length_c   1.000
_cell.angle_alpha   90.00
_cell.angle_beta   90.00
_cell.angle_gamma   90.00
#
_symmetry.space_group_name_H-M   'P 1'
#
loop_
_entity.id
_entity.type
_entity.pdbx_description
1 polymer ?
#
loop_
_entity_poly.entity_id
_entity_poly.type
_entity_poly.pdbx_seq_one_letter_code
_entity_poly.pdbx_strand_id
1 'polypeptide(L)'
;MINRNLNIRKKKYKIYTIIMWTSFVLIILGITGTFYYASIGGLGDMPDLKVLENPKTNLASEVFSSDNKTLGKYYFNDNRTPVTFDELPKHLVEALLSIEDIRFYN
;
A
#
# COMPACT_ATOMS: atom_id res chain seq x y z
N MET A 1 3.89 42.79 50.97
CA MET A 1 4.84 41.72 50.54
C MET A 1 4.19 40.60 49.69
N ILE A 2 2.86 40.42 49.71
CA ILE A 2 2.15 39.26 49.11
C ILE A 2 2.11 39.27 47.56
N ASN A 3 2.09 40.45 46.94
CA ASN A 3 1.84 40.58 45.49
C ASN A 3 2.98 40.05 44.60
N ARG A 4 4.22 40.03 45.11
CA ARG A 4 5.39 39.54 44.36
C ARG A 4 5.34 38.01 44.15
N ASN A 5 4.84 37.26 45.13
CA ASN A 5 4.75 35.80 45.06
C ASN A 5 3.66 35.29 44.10
N LEU A 6 2.52 36.00 44.02
CA LEU A 6 1.43 35.67 43.10
C LEU A 6 1.87 35.83 41.63
N ASN A 7 2.63 36.88 41.34
CA ASN A 7 3.11 37.13 39.97
C ASN A 7 4.18 36.12 39.53
N ILE A 8 5.06 35.69 40.44
CA ILE A 8 6.04 34.61 40.18
C ILE A 8 5.31 33.28 39.94
N ARG A 9 4.28 32.96 40.73
CA ARG A 9 3.45 31.75 40.51
C ARG A 9 2.72 31.80 39.18
N LYS A 10 2.00 32.89 38.83
CA LYS A 10 1.35 33.05 37.52
C LYS A 10 2.34 32.92 36.35
N LYS A 11 3.53 33.52 36.46
CA LYS A 11 4.60 33.40 35.45
C LYS A 11 5.09 31.96 35.30
N LYS A 12 5.21 31.20 36.40
CA LYS A 12 5.52 29.77 36.36
C LYS A 12 4.41 28.98 35.65
N TYR A 13 3.14 29.12 36.02
CA TYR A 13 2.04 28.40 35.34
C TYR A 13 1.96 28.74 33.84
N LYS A 14 2.17 30.01 33.48
CA LYS A 14 2.25 30.43 32.07
C LYS A 14 3.35 29.71 31.30
N ILE A 15 4.53 29.49 31.90
CA ILE A 15 5.63 28.75 31.25
C ILE A 15 5.23 27.29 31.00
N TYR A 16 4.62 26.62 31.98
CA TYR A 16 4.20 25.22 31.86
C TYR A 16 3.10 25.05 30.81
N THR A 17 2.12 25.96 30.78
CA THR A 17 1.07 25.95 29.76
C THR A 17 1.65 26.15 28.37
N ILE A 18 2.61 27.07 28.18
CA ILE A 18 3.29 27.25 26.89
C ILE A 18 4.03 25.98 26.49
N ILE A 19 4.84 25.40 27.38
CA ILE A 19 5.61 24.18 27.09
C ILE A 19 4.69 23.02 26.68
N MET A 20 3.55 22.85 27.36
CA MET A 20 2.57 21.82 27.04
C MET A 20 2.02 22.00 25.62
N TRP A 21 1.56 23.21 25.28
CA TRP A 21 1.01 23.49 23.95
C TRP A 21 2.07 23.43 22.85
N THR A 22 3.28 23.92 23.09
CA THR A 22 4.38 23.84 22.12
C THR A 22 4.76 22.39 21.85
N SER A 23 4.84 21.55 22.89
CA SER A 23 5.10 20.11 22.74
C SER A 23 3.99 19.41 21.95
N PHE A 24 2.73 19.75 22.21
CA PHE A 24 1.59 19.19 21.49
C PHE A 24 1.63 19.54 20.00
N VAL A 25 1.87 20.81 19.67
CA VAL A 25 1.98 21.28 18.28
C VAL A 25 3.19 20.63 17.58
N LEU A 26 4.32 20.49 18.28
CA LEU A 26 5.52 19.86 17.73
C LEU A 26 5.29 18.39 17.36
N ILE A 27 4.56 17.64 18.18
CA ILE A 27 4.22 16.24 17.90
C ILE A 27 3.34 16.15 16.65
N ILE A 28 2.29 16.98 16.57
CA ILE A 28 1.41 17.00 15.40
C ILE A 28 2.20 17.35 14.14
N LEU A 29 3.02 18.40 14.18
CA LEU A 29 3.89 18.79 13.07
C LEU A 29 4.87 17.69 12.68
N GLY A 30 5.43 16.97 13.64
CA GLY A 30 6.32 15.84 13.39
C GLY A 30 5.62 14.71 12.64
N ILE A 31 4.40 14.36 13.06
CA ILE A 31 3.60 13.32 12.39
C ILE A 31 3.23 13.79 10.98
N THR A 32 2.62 14.97 10.84
CA THR A 32 2.20 15.47 9.52
C THR A 32 3.39 15.70 8.60
N GLY A 33 4.52 16.17 9.13
CA GLY A 33 5.75 16.37 8.38
C GLY A 33 6.35 15.06 7.88
N THR A 34 6.27 13.99 8.67
CA THR A 34 6.70 12.65 8.25
C THR A 34 5.86 12.12 7.09
N PHE A 35 4.53 12.25 7.17
CA PHE A 35 3.64 11.85 6.08
C PHE A 35 3.81 12.73 4.83
N TYR A 36 4.00 14.04 5.00
CA TYR A 36 4.28 14.95 3.89
C TYR A 36 5.60 14.60 3.19
N TYR A 37 6.66 14.37 3.97
CA TYR A 37 7.97 13.97 3.46
C TYR A 37 7.93 12.62 2.74
N ALA A 38 7.15 11.66 3.27
CA ALA A 38 6.89 10.39 2.60
C ALA A 38 6.12 10.60 1.28
N SER A 39 5.11 11.47 1.27
CA SER A 39 4.27 11.74 0.09
C SER A 39 5.02 12.37 -1.07
N ILE A 40 6.07 13.14 -0.81
CA ILE A 40 6.91 13.74 -1.86
C ILE A 40 8.02 12.80 -2.35
N GLY A 41 8.02 11.53 -1.91
CA GLY A 41 9.03 10.54 -2.29
C GLY A 41 10.32 10.60 -1.47
N GLY A 42 10.35 11.32 -0.35
CA GLY A 42 11.54 11.43 0.51
C GLY A 42 11.96 10.11 1.18
N LEU A 43 11.07 9.11 1.20
CA LEU A 43 11.33 7.75 1.69
C LEU A 43 11.41 6.70 0.56
N GLY A 44 11.46 7.15 -0.69
CA GLY A 44 11.42 6.31 -1.89
C GLY A 44 10.15 6.51 -2.70
N ASP A 45 10.17 6.03 -3.94
CA ASP A 45 9.03 6.14 -4.85
C ASP A 45 7.87 5.30 -4.34
N MET A 46 6.72 5.95 -4.14
CA MET A 46 5.48 5.23 -3.86
C MET A 46 5.09 4.48 -5.14
N PRO A 47 4.96 3.14 -5.11
CA PRO A 47 4.58 2.39 -6.30
C PRO A 47 3.20 2.85 -6.77
N ASP A 48 3.04 2.95 -8.09
CA ASP A 48 1.79 3.39 -8.72
C ASP A 48 0.63 2.48 -8.27
N LEU A 49 -0.54 3.08 -7.99
CA LEU A 49 -1.76 2.35 -7.61
C LEU A 49 -2.14 1.30 -8.66
N LYS A 50 -1.75 1.52 -9.91
CA LYS A 50 -1.96 0.56 -11.01
C LYS A 50 -1.30 -0.80 -10.75
N VAL A 51 -0.20 -0.83 -10.00
CA VAL A 51 0.44 -2.10 -9.61
C VAL A 51 -0.40 -2.83 -8.55
N LEU A 52 -1.19 -2.11 -7.75
CA LEU A 52 -2.14 -2.71 -6.81
C LEU A 52 -3.43 -3.16 -7.50
N GLU A 53 -3.89 -2.41 -8.51
CA GLU A 53 -5.07 -2.77 -9.31
C GLU A 53 -4.81 -4.00 -10.19
N ASN A 54 -3.59 -4.16 -10.71
CA ASN A 54 -3.21 -5.33 -11.49
C ASN A 54 -1.77 -5.76 -11.17
N PRO A 55 -1.55 -6.47 -10.04
CA PRO A 55 -0.23 -6.91 -9.64
C PRO A 55 0.33 -7.87 -10.67
N LYS A 56 1.48 -7.51 -11.25
CA LYS A 56 2.20 -8.39 -12.17
C LYS A 56 2.67 -9.61 -11.39
N THR A 57 1.98 -10.73 -11.55
CA THR A 57 2.35 -12.00 -10.95
C THR A 57 3.64 -12.50 -11.60
N ASN A 58 4.57 -13.02 -10.81
CA ASN A 58 5.78 -13.65 -11.34
C ASN A 58 5.37 -14.86 -12.19
N LEU A 59 5.63 -14.80 -13.49
CA LEU A 59 5.35 -15.90 -14.42
C LEU A 59 6.37 -17.02 -14.18
N ALA A 60 5.93 -18.27 -14.33
CA ALA A 60 6.83 -19.41 -14.30
C ALA A 60 7.73 -19.39 -15.56
N SER A 61 9.03 -19.58 -15.39
CA SER A 61 9.97 -19.77 -16.49
C SER A 61 9.82 -21.20 -17.04
N GLU A 62 9.55 -21.33 -18.34
CA GLU A 62 9.38 -22.62 -19.00
C GLU A 62 10.57 -22.95 -19.91
N VAL A 63 11.09 -24.18 -19.81
CA VAL A 63 12.19 -24.67 -20.64
C VAL A 63 11.61 -25.53 -21.77
N PHE A 64 11.88 -25.13 -23.01
CA PHE A 64 11.47 -25.87 -24.21
C PHE A 64 12.64 -26.64 -24.82
N SER A 65 12.36 -27.86 -25.26
CA SER A 65 13.26 -28.66 -26.09
C SER A 65 13.29 -28.14 -27.53
N SER A 66 14.30 -28.54 -28.30
CA SER A 66 14.42 -28.18 -29.73
C SER A 66 13.28 -28.72 -30.60
N ASP A 67 12.56 -29.75 -30.13
CA ASP A 67 11.33 -30.29 -30.72
C ASP A 67 10.05 -29.66 -30.15
N ASN A 68 10.17 -28.49 -29.50
CA ASN A 68 9.08 -27.68 -28.96
C ASN A 68 8.25 -28.38 -27.85
N LYS A 69 8.83 -29.37 -27.16
CA LYS A 69 8.25 -29.99 -25.97
C LYS A 69 8.69 -29.28 -24.70
N THR A 70 7.76 -29.04 -23.78
CA THR A 70 8.08 -28.53 -22.43
C THR A 70 8.87 -29.57 -21.65
N LEU A 71 10.09 -29.24 -21.26
CA LEU A 71 10.98 -30.09 -20.45
C LEU A 71 10.80 -29.86 -18.95
N GLY A 72 10.40 -28.65 -18.55
CA GLY A 72 10.18 -28.31 -17.16
C GLY A 72 9.72 -26.87 -16.98
N LYS A 73 8.99 -26.63 -15.89
CA LYS A 73 8.54 -25.30 -15.46
C LYS A 73 9.20 -24.96 -14.12
N TYR A 74 9.88 -23.82 -14.06
CA TYR A 74 10.49 -23.28 -12.85
C TYR A 74 9.67 -22.09 -12.38
N TYR A 75 9.03 -22.24 -11.22
CA TYR A 75 8.26 -21.19 -10.57
C TYR A 75 8.86 -20.88 -9.20
N PHE A 76 8.90 -19.60 -8.82
CA PHE A 76 9.44 -19.18 -7.53
C PHE A 76 8.43 -19.41 -6.39
N ASN A 77 7.21 -18.86 -6.52
CA ASN A 77 6.15 -18.98 -5.51
C ASN A 77 4.80 -19.46 -6.08
N ASP A 78 4.49 -19.16 -7.34
CA ASP A 78 3.18 -19.42 -7.94
C ASP A 78 3.31 -20.25 -9.21
N ASN A 79 2.58 -21.37 -9.29
CA ASN A 79 2.47 -22.17 -10.52
C ASN A 79 1.32 -21.62 -11.39
N ARG A 80 1.58 -20.53 -12.12
CA ARG A 80 0.62 -19.91 -13.04
C ARG A 80 1.17 -19.95 -14.47
N THR A 81 0.30 -20.31 -15.41
CA THR A 81 0.58 -20.21 -16.86
C THR A 81 -0.32 -19.11 -17.43
N PRO A 82 0.22 -18.12 -18.16
CA PRO A 82 -0.59 -17.09 -18.77
C PRO A 82 -1.47 -17.72 -19.86
N VAL A 83 -2.75 -17.38 -19.86
CA VAL A 83 -3.74 -17.81 -20.85
C VAL A 83 -4.55 -16.59 -21.25
N THR A 84 -4.82 -16.45 -22.54
CA THR A 84 -5.68 -15.39 -23.08
C THR A 84 -7.14 -15.81 -23.00
N PHE A 85 -8.06 -14.84 -23.01
CA PHE A 85 -9.50 -15.13 -22.89
C PHE A 85 -10.01 -16.06 -24.01
N ASP A 86 -9.47 -15.92 -25.22
CA ASP A 86 -9.86 -16.72 -26.39
C ASP A 86 -9.41 -18.19 -26.30
N GLU A 87 -8.42 -18.48 -25.45
CA GLU A 87 -7.94 -19.85 -25.18
C GLU A 87 -8.79 -20.56 -24.11
N LEU A 88 -9.69 -19.83 -23.42
CA LEU A 88 -10.53 -20.41 -22.40
C LEU A 88 -11.69 -21.20 -23.03
N PRO A 89 -11.94 -22.44 -22.57
CA PRO A 89 -13.11 -23.18 -23.01
C PRO A 89 -14.41 -22.46 -22.66
N LYS A 90 -15.35 -22.38 -23.60
CA LYS A 90 -16.63 -21.67 -23.40
C LYS A 90 -17.39 -22.14 -22.16
N HIS A 91 -17.39 -23.45 -21.90
CA HIS A 91 -18.06 -24.03 -20.73
C HIS A 91 -17.45 -23.58 -19.39
N LEU A 92 -16.13 -23.31 -19.35
CA LEU A 92 -15.46 -22.79 -18.16
C LEU A 92 -15.90 -21.36 -17.87
N VAL A 93 -15.98 -20.53 -18.91
CA VAL A 93 -16.44 -19.14 -18.80
C VAL A 93 -17.91 -19.10 -18.35
N GLU A 94 -18.78 -19.90 -18.98
CA GLU A 94 -20.19 -20.02 -18.60
C GLU A 94 -20.37 -20.50 -17.16
N ALA A 95 -19.57 -21.47 -16.70
CA ALA A 95 -19.60 -21.97 -15.34
C ALA A 95 -19.19 -20.89 -14.32
N LEU A 96 -18.11 -20.16 -14.58
CA LEU A 96 -17.64 -19.08 -13.70
C LEU A 96 -18.66 -17.96 -13.59
N LEU A 97 -19.27 -17.54 -14.71
CA LEU A 97 -20.36 -16.56 -14.71
C LEU A 97 -21.54 -17.02 -13.86
N SER A 98 -21.89 -18.31 -13.92
CA SER A 98 -23.01 -18.84 -13.14
C SER A 98 -22.74 -18.87 -11.62
N ILE A 99 -21.47 -19.01 -11.21
CA ILE A 99 -21.06 -19.12 -9.80
C ILE A 99 -20.83 -17.74 -9.17
N GLU A 100 -20.15 -16.84 -9.88
CA GLU A 100 -19.72 -15.54 -9.33
C GLU A 100 -20.75 -14.44 -9.58
N ASP A 101 -21.04 -14.14 -10.86
CA ASP A 101 -22.06 -13.15 -11.24
C ASP A 101 -22.62 -13.39 -12.64
N ILE A 102 -23.89 -13.79 -12.70
CA ILE A 102 -24.61 -14.04 -13.95
C ILE A 102 -24.90 -12.75 -14.74
N ARG A 103 -24.79 -11.57 -14.11
CA ARG A 103 -25.05 -10.26 -14.72
C ARG A 103 -23.78 -9.54 -15.16
N PHE A 104 -22.62 -10.18 -15.09
CA PHE A 104 -21.34 -9.56 -15.43
C PHE A 104 -21.32 -8.85 -16.81
N TYR A 105 -22.09 -9.35 -17.78
CA TYR A 105 -22.18 -8.78 -19.14
C TYR A 105 -23.40 -7.88 -19.41
N ASN A 106 -24.28 -7.66 -18.42
CA ASN A 106 -25.53 -6.89 -18.58
C ASN A 106 -25.44 -5.50 -17.95
#